data_AF-A0A0Q6RMT7-F1
#
_entry.id   AF-A0A0Q6RMT7-F1
#
_cell.length_a   1.000
_cell.length_b   1.000
_cell.length_c   1.000
_cell.angle_alpha   90.00
_cell.angle_beta   90.00
_cell.angle_gamma   90.00
#
_symmetry.space_group_name_H-M   'P 1'
#
loop_
_entity.id
_entity.type
_entity.pdbx_description
1 polymer ?
#
loop_
_entity_poly.entity_id
_entity_poly.type
_entity_poly.pdbx_seq_one_letter_code
_entity_poly.pdbx_strand_id
1 'polypeptide(L)'
;MRFVSMNWSPGYLNVCPQHTDIEVKCTCCGEQKPFDRHTVPPLFRHALIEDIEPRLRCSSCGAKAAKMLFGSYVDDAAGTNRLLSR
;
A
#
# COMPACT_ATOMS: atom_id res chain seq x y z
N MET A 1 -13.42 -8.50 1.58
CA MET A 1 -12.13 -8.09 1.00
C MET A 1 -11.23 -7.59 2.12
N ARG A 2 -10.12 -8.28 2.35
CA ARG A 2 -9.13 -7.96 3.37
C ARG A 2 -7.80 -7.68 2.67
N PHE A 3 -7.12 -6.60 3.04
CA PHE A 3 -5.78 -6.35 2.54
C PHE A 3 -4.76 -7.26 3.25
N VAL A 4 -3.87 -7.88 2.47
CA VAL A 4 -2.74 -8.67 2.99
C VAL A 4 -1.44 -8.02 2.55
N SER A 5 -0.75 -7.38 3.49
CA SER A 5 0.58 -6.81 3.23
C SER A 5 1.64 -7.90 3.12
N MET A 6 2.54 -7.77 2.14
CA MET A 6 3.60 -8.75 1.86
C MET A 6 4.94 -8.48 2.56
N ASN A 7 4.98 -7.64 3.61
CA ASN A 7 6.20 -7.23 4.33
C ASN A 7 7.40 -6.97 3.40
N TRP A 8 7.14 -6.28 2.31
CA TRP A 8 8.10 -5.97 1.24
C TRP A 8 7.87 -4.52 0.80
N SER A 9 8.95 -3.85 0.39
CA SER A 9 8.93 -2.52 -0.19
C SER A 9 9.77 -2.49 -1.47
N PRO A 10 9.25 -1.99 -2.59
CA PRO A 10 9.98 -1.89 -3.85
C PRO A 10 11.11 -0.84 -3.85
N GLY A 11 11.27 -0.06 -2.77
CA GLY A 11 12.21 1.06 -2.69
C GLY A 11 11.71 2.29 -3.46
N TYR A 12 11.43 2.16 -4.75
CA TYR A 12 10.85 3.20 -5.60
C TYR A 12 9.40 2.90 -5.99
N LEU A 13 8.59 3.94 -6.21
CA LEU A 13 7.20 3.75 -6.62
C LEU A 13 7.07 3.16 -8.04
N ASN A 14 7.92 3.56 -8.98
CA ASN A 14 7.87 3.10 -10.38
C ASN A 14 8.22 1.62 -10.57
N VAL A 15 8.95 1.00 -9.65
CA VAL A 15 9.30 -0.43 -9.74
C VAL A 15 8.25 -1.32 -9.06
N CYS A 16 7.23 -0.73 -8.44
CA CYS A 16 6.09 -1.46 -7.91
C CYS A 16 5.25 -2.07 -9.06
N PRO A 17 5.05 -3.41 -9.12
CA PRO A 17 4.24 -4.04 -10.15
C PRO A 17 2.81 -3.47 -10.22
N GLN A 18 2.23 -3.41 -11.42
CA GLN A 18 0.90 -2.82 -11.63
C GLN A 18 -0.24 -3.59 -10.95
N HIS A 19 -0.07 -4.90 -10.75
CA HIS A 19 -1.05 -5.77 -10.09
C HIS A 19 -0.94 -5.76 -8.56
N THR A 20 0.00 -4.99 -7.99
CA THR A 20 0.15 -4.85 -6.54
C THR A 20 -0.75 -3.73 -6.04
N ASP A 21 -1.61 -4.06 -5.08
CA ASP A 21 -2.41 -3.09 -4.35
C ASP A 21 -1.53 -2.35 -3.34
N ILE A 22 -1.79 -1.05 -3.18
CA ILE A 22 -1.05 -0.18 -2.28
C ILE A 22 -2.03 0.40 -1.27
N GLU A 23 -1.71 0.26 0.00
CA GLU A 23 -2.37 0.99 1.09
C GLU A 23 -1.39 1.94 1.76
N VAL A 24 -1.93 2.99 2.38
CA VAL A 24 -1.17 3.90 3.24
C VAL A 24 -1.72 3.82 4.64
N LYS A 25 -0.84 3.54 5.60
CA LYS A 25 -1.15 3.52 7.03
C LYS A 25 -0.60 4.75 7.71
N CYS A 26 -1.45 5.55 8.34
CA CYS A 26 -0.98 6.62 9.19
C CYS A 26 -0.32 6.05 10.45
N THR A 27 0.91 6.45 10.74
CA THR A 27 1.62 6.01 11.96
C THR A 27 1.16 6.76 13.22
N CYS A 28 0.43 7.87 13.06
CA CYS A 28 -0.10 8.65 14.17
C CYS A 28 -1.46 8.14 14.66
N CYS A 29 -2.44 7.95 13.77
CA CYS A 29 -3.79 7.49 14.14
C CYS A 29 -4.08 6.02 13.80
N GLY A 30 -3.19 5.36 13.05
CA GLY A 30 -3.35 3.96 12.65
C GLY A 30 -4.29 3.71 11.47
N GLU A 31 -4.94 4.75 10.94
CA GLU A 31 -5.88 4.63 9.83
C GLU A 31 -5.19 4.12 8.56
N GLN A 32 -5.85 3.20 7.85
CA GLN A 32 -5.39 2.59 6.60
C GLN A 32 -6.34 2.97 5.46
N LYS A 33 -5.79 3.39 4.33
CA LYS A 33 -6.57 3.73 3.12
C LYS A 33 -5.90 3.20 1.86
N PRO A 34 -6.68 2.84 0.83
CA PRO A 34 -6.15 2.54 -0.48
C PRO A 34 -5.43 3.78 -1.04
N PHE A 35 -4.28 3.54 -1.67
CA PHE A 35 -3.45 4.56 -2.29
C PHE A 35 -3.38 4.34 -3.79
N ASP A 36 -3.82 5.33 -4.55
CA ASP A 36 -3.71 5.29 -6.00
C ASP A 36 -2.38 5.91 -6.46
N ARG A 37 -1.53 5.07 -7.05
CA ARG A 37 -0.24 5.46 -7.65
C ARG A 37 -0.37 6.55 -8.72
N HIS A 38 -1.52 6.69 -9.37
CA HIS A 38 -1.75 7.69 -10.41
C HIS A 38 -2.00 9.09 -9.84
N THR A 39 -2.35 9.20 -8.55
CA THR A 39 -2.49 10.48 -7.85
C THR A 39 -1.14 11.13 -7.54
N VAL A 40 -0.05 10.39 -7.67
CA VAL A 40 1.30 10.89 -7.44
C VAL A 40 1.75 11.78 -8.60
N PRO A 41 2.18 13.02 -8.33
CA PRO A 41 2.69 13.92 -9.37
C PRO A 41 3.83 13.27 -10.16
N PRO A 42 3.98 13.56 -11.45
CA PRO A 42 5.01 12.95 -12.30
C PRO A 42 6.44 13.03 -11.72
N LEU A 43 6.75 14.13 -11.04
CA LEU A 43 8.04 14.36 -10.37
C LEU A 43 8.37 13.33 -9.28
N PHE A 44 7.36 12.71 -8.66
CA PHE A 44 7.54 11.74 -7.57
C PHE A 44 7.33 10.29 -8.00
N ARG A 45 7.03 10.02 -9.28
CA ARG A 45 6.86 8.64 -9.77
C ARG A 45 8.16 7.83 -9.67
N HIS A 46 9.29 8.51 -9.78
CA HIS A 46 10.64 7.93 -9.65
C HIS A 46 11.29 8.25 -8.31
N ALA A 47 10.53 8.77 -7.34
CA ALA A 47 11.06 9.02 -6.00
C ALA A 47 11.08 7.72 -5.17
N LEU A 48 11.96 7.71 -4.17
CA LEU A 48 11.97 6.67 -3.16
C LEU A 48 10.67 6.74 -2.35
N ILE A 49 10.16 5.60 -1.92
CA ILE A 49 8.99 5.51 -1.05
C ILE A 49 9.23 6.30 0.24
N GLU A 50 10.45 6.21 0.78
CA GLU A 50 10.88 6.96 1.97
C GLU A 50 10.82 8.50 1.77
N ASP A 51 10.92 9.00 0.52
CA ASP A 51 10.76 10.43 0.22
C ASP A 51 9.29 10.84 0.06
N ILE A 52 8.41 9.90 -0.28
CA ILE A 52 6.98 10.13 -0.51
C ILE A 52 6.20 10.02 0.81
N GLU A 53 6.51 9.01 1.64
CA GLU A 53 5.92 8.77 2.95
C GLU A 53 5.78 10.01 3.86
N PRO A 54 6.83 10.83 4.08
CA PRO A 54 6.74 12.03 4.92
C PRO A 54 5.93 13.18 4.27
N ARG A 55 5.61 13.09 2.97
CA ARG A 55 4.81 14.09 2.26
C ARG A 55 3.31 13.77 2.31
N LEU A 56 2.96 12.52 2.55
CA LEU A 56 1.58 12.06 2.65
C LEU A 56 0.92 12.62 3.90
N ARG A 57 -0.23 13.26 3.73
CA ARG A 57 -1.05 13.80 4.82
C ARG A 57 -2.22 12.87 5.09
N CYS A 58 -2.37 12.44 6.35
CA CYS A 58 -3.56 11.71 6.77
C CYS A 58 -4.79 12.61 6.68
N SER A 59 -5.85 12.14 6.04
CA SER A 59 -7.11 12.90 5.91
C SER A 59 -7.85 13.08 7.24
N SER A 60 -7.65 12.17 8.21
CA SER A 60 -8.45 12.14 9.43
C SER A 60 -7.77 12.84 10.62
N CYS A 61 -6.46 12.65 10.80
CA CYS A 61 -5.70 13.35 11.86
C CYS A 61 -4.85 14.52 11.35
N GLY A 62 -4.67 14.67 10.03
CA GLY A 62 -3.88 15.75 9.44
C GLY A 62 -2.36 15.61 9.55
N ALA A 63 -1.86 14.59 10.25
CA ALA A 63 -0.42 14.34 10.41
C ALA A 63 0.26 13.94 9.10
N LYS A 64 1.53 14.32 8.95
CA LYS A 64 2.41 13.97 7.83
C LYS A 64 3.31 12.79 8.18
N ALA A 65 2.68 11.67 8.52
CA ALA A 65 3.36 10.47 8.96
C ALA A 65 2.55 9.27 8.49
N ALA A 66 2.86 8.79 7.29
CA ALA A 66 2.25 7.62 6.69
C ALA A 66 3.32 6.62 6.26
N LYS A 67 2.98 5.34 6.32
CA LYS A 67 3.78 4.23 5.83
C LYS A 67 3.03 3.55 4.70
N MET A 68 3.67 3.37 3.56
CA MET A 68 3.08 2.62 2.46
C MET A 68 3.19 1.12 2.73
N LEU A 69 2.11 0.41 2.44
CA LEU A 69 2.01 -1.04 2.55
C LEU A 69 1.69 -1.58 1.17
N PHE A 70 2.47 -2.56 0.73
CA PHE A 70 2.30 -3.23 -0.56
C PHE A 70 1.75 -4.62 -0.35
N GLY A 71 0.80 -5.03 -1.17
CA GLY A 71 0.08 -6.29 -0.98
C GLY A 71 -0.99 -6.53 -2.02
N SER A 72 -2.01 -7.27 -1.61
CA SER A 72 -3.18 -7.58 -2.44
C SER A 72 -4.43 -7.67 -1.57
N TYR A 73 -5.58 -7.26 -2.11
CA TYR A 73 -6.87 -7.59 -1.51
C TYR A 73 -7.23 -9.06 -1.76
N VAL A 74 -7.56 -9.77 -0.69
CA VAL A 74 -8.11 -11.14 -0.76
C VAL A 74 -9.58 -11.12 -0.40
N ASP A 75 -10.40 -11.86 -1.13
CA ASP A 75 -11.79 -12.09 -0.75
C ASP A 75 -11.87 -13.17 0.33
N ASP A 76 -12.47 -12.81 1.48
CA ASP A 76 -12.76 -13.75 2.58
C ASP A 76 -13.75 -14.86 2.17
N ALA A 77 -14.37 -14.77 0.99
CA ALA A 77 -15.21 -15.80 0.41
C ALA A 77 -14.43 -17.01 -0.15
N ALA A 78 -13.10 -16.94 -0.27
CA ALA A 78 -12.26 -18.03 -0.78
C ALA A 78 -11.63 -18.88 0.35
N GLY A 79 -12.35 -19.09 1.45
CA GLY A 79 -12.07 -20.19 2.36
C GLY A 79 -12.54 -21.51 1.76
N THR A 80 -11.70 -22.17 0.94
CA THR A 80 -11.62 -23.63 0.67
C THR A 80 -11.03 -23.90 -0.71
N ASN A 81 -9.73 -23.66 -0.91
CA ASN A 81 -9.02 -24.36 -1.98
C ASN A 81 -8.52 -25.71 -1.44
N ARG A 82 -9.41 -26.70 -1.43
CA ARG A 82 -9.06 -28.13 -1.31
C ARG A 82 -8.36 -28.57 -2.59
N LEU A 83 -7.15 -28.10 -2.88
CA LEU A 83 -6.35 -28.68 -3.95
C LEU A 83 -4.87 -28.56 -3.58
N LEU A 84 -4.39 -29.56 -2.86
CA LEU A 84 -3.12 -30.26 -3.09
C LEU A 84 -3.20 -31.57 -2.29
N SER A 85 -4.07 -32.46 -2.75
CA SER A 85 -3.88 -33.89 -2.58
C SER A 85 -2.57 -34.28 -3.28
N ARG A 86 -1.60 -34.76 -2.50
CA ARG A 86 -0.55 -35.65 -2.97
C ARG A 86 -0.74 -36.98 -2.29
#